data_AF-A0A812W6V0-F1
#
_entry.id   AF-A0A812W6V0-F1
#
_cell.length_a   1.000
_cell.length_b   1.000
_cell.length_c   1.000
_cell.angle_alpha   90.00
_cell.angle_beta   90.00
_cell.angle_gamma   90.00
#
_symmetry.space_group_name_H-M   'P 1'
#
loop_
_entity.id
_entity.type
_entity.pdbx_description
1 polymer ?
#
loop_
_entity_poly.entity_id
_entity_poly.type
_entity_poly.pdbx_seq_one_letter_code
_entity_poly.pdbx_strand_id
1 'polypeptide(L)'
;MTLAVPKDSDQHLSTAEVCSLVGQPDADTVLHVERLRYLRQLVAGAPSELWALVRLDLPYLRALQSSMAWLYSWVHRTTDLPCPNTEPEPWTSLMCQAPGRFKGLVRRARGLVDPATYHKGLLEALLTLDRVDCDTVWSTIKDFVEPLSVLRATVDLWASTPCVVPDVAEVAEDVKLMLDPQPCCEEFRASRVSGESADTFAGLDWRPSCQLPFVLTGDVAVFRLEDPPLKGYVYPFTCSLPLAAASGFMRWFEASCDVLGAFAQTSAAHPVSLHASAAALAELEPASAWLLRAGFVQTASGLRSPGS
;
A
#
# COMPACT_ATOMS: atom_id res chain seq x y z
N MET A 1 -13.49 8.29 7.25
CA MET A 1 -12.91 9.48 6.59
C MET A 1 -12.61 9.03 5.17
N THR A 2 -13.47 9.40 4.21
CA THR A 2 -13.34 9.01 2.80
C THR A 2 -12.36 9.97 2.14
N LEU A 3 -11.34 9.44 1.45
CA LEU A 3 -10.38 10.22 0.68
C LEU A 3 -11.13 10.89 -0.47
N ALA A 4 -11.20 12.21 -0.50
CA ALA A 4 -11.95 12.99 -1.49
C ALA A 4 -11.19 13.06 -2.83
N VAL A 5 -10.94 11.91 -3.46
CA VAL A 5 -10.27 11.82 -4.75
C VAL A 5 -11.32 11.76 -5.87
N PRO A 6 -11.35 12.74 -6.79
CA PRO A 6 -12.34 12.80 -7.87
C PRO A 6 -12.40 11.51 -8.70
N LYS A 7 -13.59 11.02 -9.03
CA LYS A 7 -13.80 9.76 -9.76
C LYS A 7 -13.09 9.71 -11.12
N ASP A 8 -12.90 10.87 -11.74
CA ASP A 8 -12.24 11.03 -13.05
C ASP A 8 -10.73 11.35 -12.92
N SER A 9 -10.23 11.44 -11.69
CA SER A 9 -8.79 11.58 -11.40
C SER A 9 -8.15 10.21 -11.15
N ASP A 10 -6.82 10.17 -11.24
CA ASP A 10 -6.06 8.96 -11.02
C ASP A 10 -6.40 8.33 -9.67
N GLN A 11 -6.98 7.12 -9.70
CA GLN A 11 -7.39 6.36 -8.52
C GLN A 11 -6.23 5.50 -7.98
N HIS A 12 -5.09 5.47 -8.67
CA HIS A 12 -3.88 4.79 -8.22
C HIS A 12 -3.12 5.66 -7.21
N LEU A 13 -3.77 5.95 -6.08
CA LEU A 13 -3.13 6.70 -5.02
C LEU A 13 -2.12 5.82 -4.31
N SER A 14 -0.87 6.22 -4.29
CA SER A 14 0.12 5.57 -3.44
C SER A 14 -0.21 5.79 -1.97
N THR A 15 0.36 4.95 -1.10
CA THR A 15 0.14 5.07 0.36
C THR A 15 0.52 6.47 0.86
N ALA A 16 1.53 7.07 0.23
CA ALA A 16 1.97 8.44 0.46
C ALA A 16 0.88 9.48 0.17
N GLU A 17 0.23 9.37 -0.99
CA GLU A 17 -0.82 10.28 -1.44
C GLU A 17 -2.07 10.15 -0.57
N VAL A 18 -2.44 8.93 -0.21
CA VAL A 18 -3.52 8.66 0.75
C VAL A 18 -3.23 9.35 2.08
N CYS A 19 -2.05 9.13 2.65
CA CYS A 19 -1.66 9.69 3.95
C CYS A 19 -1.60 11.22 3.94
N SER A 20 -1.10 11.80 2.84
CA SER A 20 -1.12 13.25 2.61
C SER A 20 -2.55 13.81 2.55
N LEU A 21 -3.45 13.15 1.82
CA LEU A 21 -4.85 13.56 1.68
C LEU A 21 -5.65 13.48 3.00
N VAL A 22 -5.39 12.50 3.87
CA VAL A 22 -6.02 12.43 5.20
C VAL A 22 -5.28 13.23 6.28
N GLY A 23 -4.12 13.83 5.95
CA GLY A 23 -3.26 14.49 6.93
C GLY A 23 -2.81 13.56 8.05
N GLN A 24 -2.69 12.26 7.75
CA GLN A 24 -2.23 11.24 8.69
C GLN A 24 -0.83 10.78 8.32
N PRO A 25 0.02 10.41 9.30
CA PRO A 25 1.25 9.70 9.01
C PRO A 25 0.94 8.32 8.38
N ASP A 26 1.88 7.82 7.59
CA ASP A 26 1.83 6.45 7.09
C ASP A 26 1.90 5.42 8.23
N ALA A 27 1.50 4.18 7.92
CA ALA A 27 1.41 3.10 8.90
C ALA A 27 2.75 2.80 9.59
N ASP A 28 3.88 2.98 8.90
CA ASP A 28 5.20 2.74 9.47
C ASP A 28 5.62 3.85 10.44
N THR A 29 5.33 5.11 10.08
CA THR A 29 5.48 6.23 11.01
C THR A 29 4.62 6.06 12.26
N VAL A 30 3.36 5.60 12.12
CA VAL A 30 2.51 5.26 13.28
C VAL A 30 3.19 4.18 14.12
N LEU A 31 3.68 3.12 13.49
CA LEU A 31 4.29 1.99 14.18
C LEU A 31 5.57 2.39 14.93
N HIS A 32 6.41 3.24 14.34
CA HIS A 32 7.57 3.83 15.02
C HIS A 32 7.15 4.66 16.23
N VAL A 33 6.14 5.53 16.08
CA VAL A 33 5.63 6.36 17.18
C VAL A 33 5.07 5.51 18.32
N GLU A 34 4.32 4.45 18.03
CA GLU A 34 3.77 3.54 19.04
C GLU A 34 4.87 2.74 19.74
N ARG A 35 5.84 2.20 18.98
CA ARG A 35 7.01 1.51 19.54
C ARG A 35 7.83 2.40 20.46
N LEU A 36 8.07 3.65 20.08
CA LEU A 36 8.79 4.63 20.91
C LEU A 36 8.01 5.01 22.17
N ARG A 37 6.67 5.10 22.07
CA ARG A 37 5.80 5.31 23.23
C ARG A 37 5.89 4.15 24.21
N TYR A 38 5.83 2.93 23.71
CA TYR A 38 5.95 1.72 24.51
C TYR A 38 7.35 1.56 25.12
N LEU A 39 8.41 1.79 24.34
CA LEU A 39 9.80 1.79 24.84
C LEU A 39 9.97 2.74 26.03
N ARG A 40 9.40 3.94 25.95
CA ARG A 40 9.42 4.88 27.07
C ARG A 40 8.68 4.36 28.31
N GLN A 41 7.59 3.61 28.14
CA GLN A 41 6.91 2.95 29.26
C GLN A 41 7.78 1.84 29.86
N LEU A 42 8.44 1.05 29.01
CA LEU A 42 9.35 0.00 29.45
C LEU A 42 10.51 0.57 30.27
N VAL A 43 11.16 1.61 29.76
CA VAL A 43 12.28 2.28 30.42
C VAL A 43 11.86 2.92 31.75
N ALA A 44 10.64 3.46 31.84
CA ALA A 44 10.18 4.14 33.04
C ALA A 44 9.76 3.20 34.17
N GLY A 45 9.38 1.95 33.89
CA GLY A 45 8.83 1.09 34.94
C GLY A 45 8.51 -0.36 34.58
N ALA A 46 9.09 -0.91 33.50
CA ALA A 46 8.91 -2.34 33.25
C ALA A 46 9.62 -3.18 34.34
N PRO A 47 8.96 -4.26 34.82
CA PRO A 47 9.59 -5.21 35.72
C PRO A 47 10.68 -6.01 34.97
N SER A 48 11.63 -6.58 35.72
CA SER A 48 12.78 -7.31 35.16
C SER A 48 12.38 -8.47 34.26
N GLU A 49 11.27 -9.15 34.59
CA GLU A 49 10.72 -10.27 33.84
C GLU A 49 10.27 -9.84 32.43
N LEU A 50 9.67 -8.66 32.32
CA LEU A 50 9.26 -8.11 31.03
C LEU A 50 10.48 -7.73 30.18
N TRP A 51 11.52 -7.16 30.80
CA TRP A 51 12.79 -6.90 30.12
C TRP A 51 13.49 -8.18 29.66
N ALA A 52 13.38 -9.26 30.43
CA ALA A 52 13.90 -10.57 30.01
C ALA A 52 13.16 -11.08 28.76
N LEU A 53 11.83 -10.99 28.73
CA LEU A 53 11.03 -11.37 27.56
C LEU A 53 11.38 -10.55 26.31
N VAL A 54 11.51 -9.23 26.45
CA VAL A 54 11.91 -8.34 25.33
C VAL A 54 13.30 -8.69 24.79
N ARG A 55 14.23 -9.11 25.67
CA ARG A 55 15.59 -9.53 25.24
C ARG A 55 15.59 -10.89 24.53
N LEU A 56 14.63 -11.76 24.84
CA LEU A 56 14.47 -13.06 24.16
C LEU A 56 13.84 -12.90 22.77
N ASP A 57 12.98 -11.90 22.59
CA ASP A 57 12.39 -11.55 21.29
C ASP A 57 13.33 -10.64 20.48
N LEU A 58 14.34 -11.24 19.85
CA LEU A 58 15.31 -10.52 19.02
C LEU A 58 14.67 -9.71 17.86
N PRO A 59 13.67 -10.23 17.12
CA PRO A 59 12.95 -9.43 16.13
C PRO A 59 12.35 -8.15 16.72
N TYR A 60 11.69 -8.25 17.88
CA TYR A 60 11.08 -7.09 18.52
C TYR A 60 12.13 -6.10 19.03
N LEU A 61 13.21 -6.58 19.64
CA LEU A 61 14.31 -5.74 20.10
C LEU A 61 14.95 -4.95 18.94
N ARG A 62 15.15 -5.58 17.78
CA ARG A 62 15.62 -4.91 16.56
C ARG A 62 14.63 -3.86 16.06
N ALA A 63 13.33 -4.12 16.15
CA ALA A 63 12.30 -3.15 15.78
C ALA A 63 12.29 -1.90 16.69
N LEU A 64 12.59 -2.07 17.98
CA LEU A 64 12.78 -0.95 18.91
C LEU A 64 14.04 -0.14 18.58
N GLN A 65 15.15 -0.81 18.29
CA GLN A 65 16.40 -0.15 17.86
C GLN A 65 16.22 0.62 16.54
N SER A 66 15.57 -0.01 15.55
CA SER A 66 15.20 0.63 14.28
C SER A 66 14.35 1.89 14.52
N SER A 67 13.38 1.83 15.44
CA SER A 67 12.55 3.00 15.77
C SER A 67 13.34 4.14 16.44
N MET A 68 14.35 3.81 17.25
CA MET A 68 15.26 4.81 17.83
C MET A 68 16.17 5.44 16.77
N ALA A 69 16.69 4.64 15.84
CA ALA A 69 17.47 5.13 14.71
C ALA A 69 16.64 6.04 13.79
N TRP A 70 15.41 5.64 13.48
CA TRP A 70 14.44 6.48 12.77
C TRP A 70 14.23 7.81 13.48
N LEU A 71 13.93 7.81 14.78
CA LEU A 71 13.77 9.04 15.56
C LEU A 71 15.00 9.94 15.45
N TYR A 72 16.19 9.35 15.62
CA TYR A 72 17.45 10.08 15.56
C TYR A 72 17.70 10.71 14.19
N SER A 73 17.42 10.00 13.09
CA SER A 73 17.60 10.52 11.73
C SER A 73 16.87 11.85 11.52
N TRP A 74 15.68 12.01 12.11
CA TRP A 74 14.87 13.23 12.00
C TRP A 74 15.28 14.34 12.95
N VAL A 75 15.82 14.01 14.14
CA VAL A 75 16.05 15.02 15.19
C VAL A 75 17.51 15.36 15.42
N HIS A 76 18.48 14.62 14.86
CA HIS A 76 19.91 14.77 15.13
C HIS A 76 20.43 16.20 14.95
N ARG A 77 19.93 16.95 13.95
CA ARG A 77 20.33 18.36 13.72
C ARG A 77 19.77 19.34 14.75
N THR A 78 18.86 18.88 15.61
CA THR A 78 18.11 19.71 16.56
C THR A 78 18.26 19.26 18.01
N THR A 79 19.14 18.30 18.27
CA THR A 79 19.42 17.78 19.61
C THR A 79 20.90 17.45 19.76
N ASP A 80 21.46 17.72 20.94
CA ASP A 80 22.85 17.37 21.28
C ASP A 80 22.98 15.91 21.75
N LEU A 81 21.98 15.06 21.47
CA LEU A 81 22.01 13.66 21.90
C LEU A 81 22.86 12.85 20.93
N PRO A 82 23.68 11.90 21.42
CA PRO A 82 24.45 11.01 20.56
C PRO A 82 23.54 9.99 19.87
N CYS A 83 24.10 9.27 18.90
CA CYS A 83 23.37 8.20 18.22
C CYS A 83 22.90 7.14 19.25
N PRO A 84 21.61 6.75 19.27
CA PRO A 84 21.08 5.82 20.26
C PRO A 84 21.64 4.39 20.14
N ASN A 85 22.19 4.03 18.98
CA ASN A 85 22.82 2.72 18.75
C ASN A 85 24.25 2.64 19.31
N THR A 86 24.92 3.79 19.48
CA THR A 86 26.27 3.84 20.06
C THR A 86 26.22 4.18 21.54
N GLU A 87 25.33 5.10 21.94
CA GLU A 87 25.22 5.60 23.31
C GLU A 87 23.74 5.67 23.75
N PRO A 88 23.20 4.57 24.31
CA PRO A 88 21.79 4.50 24.70
C PRO A 88 21.48 5.13 26.08
N GLU A 89 22.46 5.34 26.96
CA GLU A 89 22.19 5.88 28.32
C GLU A 89 21.62 7.31 28.33
N PRO A 90 22.07 8.26 27.50
CA PRO A 90 21.48 9.61 27.44
C PRO A 90 20.00 9.59 27.06
N TRP A 91 19.60 8.68 26.16
CA TRP A 91 18.21 8.49 25.75
C TRP A 91 17.36 7.88 26.85
N THR A 92 17.90 6.88 27.54
CA THR A 92 17.25 6.26 28.72
C THR A 92 17.02 7.30 29.81
N SER A 93 18.05 8.09 30.12
CA SER A 93 17.97 9.20 31.08
C SER A 93 16.93 10.24 30.67
N LEU A 94 16.87 10.62 29.39
CA LEU A 94 15.86 11.52 28.86
C LEU A 94 14.43 10.97 29.04
N MET A 95 14.20 9.69 28.77
CA MET A 95 12.88 9.05 28.90
C MET A 95 12.39 9.02 30.36
N CYS A 96 13.32 8.85 31.32
CA CYS A 96 13.02 8.85 32.75
C CYS A 96 12.86 10.27 33.32
N GLN A 97 13.82 11.15 33.06
CA GLN A 97 13.94 12.44 33.75
C GLN A 97 13.15 13.56 33.07
N ALA A 98 13.03 13.53 31.74
CA ALA A 98 12.33 14.55 30.96
C ALA A 98 11.39 13.94 29.91
N PRO A 99 10.38 13.15 30.33
CA PRO A 99 9.50 12.44 29.40
C PRO A 99 8.70 13.34 28.47
N GLY A 100 8.42 14.58 28.88
CA GLY A 100 7.79 15.59 28.03
C GLY A 100 8.69 16.01 26.86
N ARG A 101 10.00 16.13 27.09
CA ARG A 101 10.98 16.45 26.04
C ARG A 101 11.13 15.29 25.06
N PHE A 102 11.19 14.05 25.54
CA PHE A 102 11.18 12.87 24.68
C PHE A 102 9.92 12.80 23.81
N LYS A 103 8.72 12.98 24.40
CA LYS A 103 7.46 13.06 23.64
C LYS A 103 7.49 14.18 22.58
N GLY A 104 8.09 15.32 22.91
CA GLY A 104 8.28 16.45 21.99
C GLY A 104 9.14 16.08 20.78
N LEU A 105 10.24 15.35 20.98
CA LEU A 105 11.09 14.85 19.89
C LEU A 105 10.33 13.87 18.99
N VAL A 106 9.57 12.93 19.57
CA VAL A 106 8.75 11.98 18.79
C VAL A 106 7.67 12.69 17.99
N ARG A 107 6.98 13.68 18.59
CA ARG A 107 5.98 14.49 17.88
C ARG A 107 6.60 15.31 16.74
N ARG A 108 7.81 15.83 16.95
CA ARG A 108 8.55 16.57 15.93
C ARG A 108 8.93 15.66 14.78
N ALA A 109 9.54 14.50 15.06
CA ALA A 109 9.87 13.51 14.03
C ALA A 109 8.61 13.12 13.22
N ARG A 110 7.51 12.79 13.89
CA ARG A 110 6.22 12.50 13.24
C ARG A 110 5.73 13.64 12.33
N GLY A 111 5.92 14.90 12.72
CA GLY A 111 5.50 16.05 11.93
C GLY A 111 6.47 16.46 10.81
N LEU A 112 7.70 15.94 10.85
CA LEU A 112 8.72 16.13 9.80
C LEU A 112 8.63 15.05 8.72
N VAL A 113 7.99 13.91 9.02
CA VAL A 113 7.66 12.92 7.99
C VAL A 113 6.52 13.48 7.14
N ASP A 114 6.85 13.91 5.94
CA ASP A 114 5.87 14.04 4.87
C ASP A 114 5.69 12.65 4.24
N PRO A 115 4.49 12.05 4.30
CA PRO A 115 4.25 10.74 3.70
C PRO A 115 4.56 10.70 2.19
N ALA A 116 4.61 11.86 1.51
CA ALA A 116 5.00 12.02 0.11
C ALA A 116 6.44 12.52 -0.10
N THR A 117 7.31 12.54 0.92
CA THR A 117 8.71 12.96 0.71
C THR A 117 9.58 11.88 0.09
N TYR A 118 9.34 10.60 0.35
CA TYR A 118 10.15 9.51 -0.23
C TYR A 118 9.39 8.17 -0.19
N HIS A 119 9.78 7.24 -1.06
CA HIS A 119 9.19 5.91 -1.15
C HIS A 119 9.94 4.91 -0.27
N LYS A 120 9.29 4.48 0.81
CA LYS A 120 9.92 3.62 1.82
C LYS A 120 10.38 2.27 1.28
N GLY A 121 9.55 1.57 0.51
CA GLY A 121 9.90 0.24 -0.02
C GLY A 121 11.09 0.30 -0.98
N LEU A 122 11.24 1.42 -1.69
CA LEU A 122 12.37 1.67 -2.57
C LEU A 122 13.63 1.96 -1.74
N LEU A 123 13.52 2.80 -0.70
CA LEU A 123 14.65 3.04 0.21
C LEU A 123 15.15 1.74 0.84
N GLU A 124 14.25 0.89 1.33
CA GLU A 124 14.61 -0.42 1.90
C GLU A 124 15.30 -1.31 0.85
N ALA A 125 14.74 -1.41 -0.35
CA ALA A 125 15.35 -2.18 -1.45
C ALA A 125 16.77 -1.68 -1.77
N LEU A 126 16.94 -0.36 -1.90
CA LEU A 126 18.24 0.29 -2.17
C LEU A 126 19.26 0.08 -1.04
N LEU A 127 18.83 0.09 0.22
CA LEU A 127 19.70 -0.17 1.37
C LEU A 127 20.12 -1.64 1.49
N THR A 128 19.36 -2.56 0.88
CA THR A 128 19.64 -4.01 0.90
C THR A 128 20.40 -4.51 -0.33
N LEU A 129 20.81 -3.62 -1.25
CA LEU A 129 21.55 -4.01 -2.44
C LEU A 129 22.95 -4.55 -2.10
N ASP A 130 23.23 -5.77 -2.54
CA ASP A 130 24.57 -6.39 -2.42
C ASP A 130 25.62 -5.71 -3.31
N ARG A 131 25.17 -5.06 -4.39
CA ARG A 131 26.01 -4.35 -5.36
C ARG A 131 25.42 -2.97 -5.67
N VAL A 132 26.24 -1.95 -5.54
CA VAL A 132 25.89 -0.56 -5.84
C VAL A 132 26.54 -0.14 -7.15
N ASP A 133 25.84 -0.35 -8.26
CA ASP A 133 26.18 0.17 -9.59
C ASP A 133 24.95 0.78 -10.26
N CYS A 134 25.17 1.69 -11.22
CA CYS A 134 24.10 2.48 -11.83
C CYS A 134 23.00 1.60 -12.45
N ASP A 135 23.37 0.52 -13.14
CA ASP A 135 22.40 -0.40 -13.76
C ASP A 135 21.56 -1.14 -12.71
N THR A 136 22.18 -1.62 -11.64
CA THR A 136 21.47 -2.34 -10.56
C THR A 136 20.54 -1.41 -9.78
N VAL A 137 21.01 -0.21 -9.45
CA VAL A 137 20.22 0.81 -8.76
C VAL A 137 19.06 1.29 -9.63
N TRP A 138 19.31 1.56 -10.91
CA TRP A 138 18.26 1.94 -11.87
C TRP A 138 17.25 0.82 -12.08
N SER A 139 17.71 -0.44 -12.18
CA SER A 139 16.81 -1.60 -12.27
C SER A 139 15.89 -1.68 -11.06
N THR A 140 16.44 -1.47 -9.87
CA THR A 140 15.67 -1.47 -8.62
C THR A 140 14.64 -0.34 -8.61
N ILE A 141 15.00 0.87 -9.03
CA ILE A 141 14.09 2.03 -9.05
C ILE A 141 12.92 1.80 -10.02
N LYS A 142 13.18 1.20 -11.19
CA LYS A 142 12.13 0.89 -12.18
C LYS A 142 11.06 -0.06 -11.66
N ASP A 143 11.36 -0.84 -10.62
CA ASP A 143 10.39 -1.75 -10.01
C ASP A 143 9.37 -1.04 -9.11
N PHE A 144 9.52 0.27 -8.90
CA PHE A 144 8.62 1.11 -8.09
C PHE A 144 7.98 2.23 -8.91
N VAL A 145 6.67 2.42 -8.74
CA VAL A 145 5.89 3.44 -9.44
C VAL A 145 5.51 4.55 -8.46
N GLU A 146 6.18 5.70 -8.56
CA GLU A 146 5.94 6.89 -7.74
C GLU A 146 6.25 8.17 -8.53
N PRO A 147 5.77 9.36 -8.11
CA PRO A 147 6.14 10.62 -8.76
C PRO A 147 7.66 10.82 -8.78
N LEU A 148 8.21 11.40 -9.86
CA LEU A 148 9.66 11.60 -10.02
C LEU A 148 10.29 12.36 -8.85
N SER A 149 9.58 13.32 -8.25
CA SER A 149 10.05 14.03 -7.05
C SER A 149 10.25 13.11 -5.86
N VAL A 150 9.37 12.12 -5.67
CA VAL A 150 9.43 11.12 -4.59
C VAL A 150 10.58 10.15 -4.85
N LEU A 151 10.74 9.66 -6.08
CA LEU A 151 11.85 8.77 -6.45
C LEU A 151 13.21 9.47 -6.23
N ARG A 152 13.35 10.73 -6.67
CA ARG A 152 14.57 11.53 -6.48
C ARG A 152 14.89 11.75 -5.00
N ALA A 153 13.91 12.15 -4.22
CA ALA A 153 14.08 12.34 -2.78
C ALA A 153 14.41 11.03 -2.04
N THR A 154 13.92 9.88 -2.54
CA THR A 154 14.29 8.56 -2.02
C THR A 154 15.74 8.23 -2.29
N VAL A 155 16.23 8.53 -3.50
CA VAL A 155 17.64 8.35 -3.88
C VAL A 155 18.55 9.29 -3.09
N ASP A 156 18.13 10.54 -2.87
CA ASP A 156 18.85 11.49 -2.01
C ASP A 156 18.95 10.98 -0.56
N LEU A 157 17.84 10.46 -0.02
CA LEU A 157 17.80 9.90 1.33
C LEU A 157 18.70 8.66 1.45
N TRP A 158 18.65 7.76 0.46
CA TRP A 158 19.55 6.60 0.36
C TRP A 158 21.02 7.02 0.34
N ALA A 159 21.39 7.99 -0.51
CA ALA A 159 22.76 8.50 -0.61
C ALA A 159 23.25 9.21 0.66
N SER A 160 22.34 9.85 1.39
CA SER A 160 22.64 10.51 2.67
C SER A 160 22.69 9.55 3.87
N THR A 161 22.23 8.31 3.70
CA THR A 161 22.26 7.30 4.76
C THR A 161 23.71 6.85 4.98
N PRO A 162 24.22 6.80 6.22
CA PRO A 162 25.58 6.35 6.50
C PRO A 162 25.77 4.89 6.07
N CYS A 163 26.23 4.69 4.84
CA CYS A 163 26.47 3.38 4.25
C CYS A 163 27.95 3.02 4.30
N VAL A 164 28.24 1.72 4.35
CA VAL A 164 29.60 1.16 4.48
C VAL A 164 30.35 1.17 3.14
N VAL A 165 29.63 1.33 2.02
CA VAL A 165 30.18 1.18 0.67
C VAL A 165 30.63 2.55 0.12
N PRO A 166 31.89 2.69 -0.34
CA PRO A 166 32.31 3.87 -1.11
C PRO A 166 31.51 3.97 -2.43
N ASP A 167 31.37 5.18 -2.97
CA ASP A 167 30.77 5.50 -4.29
C ASP A 167 29.24 5.54 -4.42
N VAL A 168 28.48 5.34 -3.33
CA VAL A 168 27.00 5.49 -3.32
C VAL A 168 26.56 6.88 -3.82
N ALA A 169 27.31 7.93 -3.47
CA ALA A 169 26.97 9.31 -3.84
C ALA A 169 27.11 9.58 -5.35
N GLU A 170 28.11 9.00 -6.00
CA GLU A 170 28.33 9.16 -7.44
C GLU A 170 27.24 8.43 -8.23
N VAL A 171 26.95 7.18 -7.87
CA VAL A 171 25.87 6.39 -8.47
C VAL A 171 24.50 7.05 -8.27
N ALA A 172 24.26 7.67 -7.11
CA ALA A 172 23.03 8.40 -6.84
C ALA A 172 22.86 9.63 -7.75
N GLU A 173 23.93 10.37 -8.05
CA GLU A 173 23.87 11.50 -9.00
C GLU A 173 23.54 11.02 -10.42
N ASP A 174 24.21 9.97 -10.90
CA ASP A 174 23.97 9.40 -12.23
C ASP A 174 22.52 8.95 -12.41
N VAL A 175 22.00 8.23 -11.42
CA VAL A 175 20.61 7.75 -11.41
C VAL A 175 19.62 8.90 -11.32
N LYS A 176 19.94 9.98 -10.60
CA LYS A 176 19.09 11.19 -10.57
C LYS A 176 19.05 11.91 -11.91
N LEU A 177 20.12 11.87 -12.72
CA LEU A 177 20.08 12.38 -14.09
C LEU A 177 19.11 11.57 -14.96
N MET A 178 19.02 10.26 -14.75
CA MET A 178 18.07 9.38 -15.44
C MET A 178 16.62 9.62 -15.02
N LEU A 179 16.39 10.11 -13.79
CA LEU A 179 15.08 10.52 -13.27
C LEU A 179 14.68 11.96 -13.65
N ASP A 180 15.50 12.70 -14.39
CA ASP A 180 15.16 14.06 -14.83
C ASP A 180 14.26 14.00 -16.07
N PRO A 181 13.07 14.65 -16.07
CA PRO A 181 12.19 14.69 -17.24
C PRO A 181 12.69 15.62 -18.35
N GLN A 182 13.57 16.60 -18.07
CA GLN A 182 14.09 17.52 -19.09
C GLN A 182 14.89 16.87 -20.23
N PRO A 183 15.73 15.84 -20.00
CA PRO A 183 16.35 15.10 -21.10
C PRO A 183 15.39 14.20 -21.89
N CYS A 184 14.16 13.94 -21.40
CA CYS A 184 13.28 12.93 -21.98
C CYS A 184 12.10 13.46 -22.82
N CYS A 185 11.59 14.69 -22.64
CA CYS A 185 10.49 15.21 -23.48
C CYS A 185 10.44 16.76 -23.53
N GLU A 186 10.41 17.32 -24.75
CA GLU A 186 9.93 18.67 -25.01
C GLU A 186 8.39 18.73 -24.83
N GLU A 187 7.90 19.67 -24.03
CA GLU A 187 6.48 20.00 -23.77
C GLU A 187 5.61 19.02 -22.96
N PHE A 188 5.47 19.28 -21.64
CA PHE A 188 4.25 18.94 -20.90
C PHE A 188 3.48 20.21 -20.53
N ARG A 189 2.20 20.26 -20.90
CA ARG A 189 1.27 21.35 -20.53
C ARG A 189 0.84 21.22 -19.07
N ALA A 190 1.04 22.27 -18.29
CA ALA A 190 0.58 22.35 -16.91
C ALA A 190 -0.96 22.35 -16.82
N SER A 191 -1.53 21.53 -15.93
CA SER A 191 -2.98 21.48 -15.70
C SER A 191 -3.43 22.57 -14.71
N ARG A 192 -4.54 23.25 -15.05
CA ARG A 192 -5.13 24.36 -14.30
C ARG A 192 -5.98 23.85 -13.12
N VAL A 193 -6.00 24.66 -12.05
CA VAL A 193 -6.71 24.42 -10.78
C VAL A 193 -8.23 24.63 -10.89
N SER A 194 -8.98 23.89 -10.04
CA SER A 194 -10.31 24.12 -9.42
C SER A 194 -11.61 23.61 -10.06
N GLY A 195 -12.44 22.97 -9.21
CA GLY A 195 -13.89 22.75 -9.39
C GLY A 195 -14.49 21.78 -8.35
N GLU A 196 -15.55 22.19 -7.65
CA GLU A 196 -16.21 21.56 -6.49
C GLU A 196 -16.62 20.08 -6.69
N SER A 197 -16.36 19.23 -5.67
CA SER A 197 -16.69 17.79 -5.70
C SER A 197 -18.15 17.54 -5.32
N ALA A 198 -18.95 17.09 -6.29
CA ALA A 198 -20.28 16.55 -6.05
C ALA A 198 -20.21 15.14 -5.41
N ASP A 199 -21.04 14.89 -4.41
CA ASP A 199 -21.04 13.64 -3.64
C ASP A 199 -21.77 12.52 -4.41
N THR A 200 -21.01 11.64 -5.06
CA THR A 200 -21.50 10.59 -5.97
C THR A 200 -22.13 9.37 -5.29
N PHE A 201 -22.12 9.29 -3.95
CA PHE A 201 -22.51 8.06 -3.22
C PHE A 201 -23.53 8.25 -2.09
N ALA A 202 -24.11 9.45 -1.96
CA ALA A 202 -25.21 9.66 -1.03
C ALA A 202 -26.48 8.93 -1.51
N GLY A 203 -26.72 7.70 -1.01
CA GLY A 203 -28.02 7.02 -1.16
C GLY A 203 -28.06 5.51 -1.39
N LEU A 204 -26.94 4.78 -1.38
CA LEU A 204 -27.00 3.31 -1.52
C LEU A 204 -27.45 2.66 -0.20
N ASP A 205 -28.73 2.33 -0.10
CA ASP A 205 -29.32 1.60 1.01
C ASP A 205 -29.10 0.09 0.79
N TRP A 206 -28.10 -0.53 1.44
CA TRP A 206 -27.76 -1.96 1.31
C TRP A 206 -28.79 -2.87 1.99
N ARG A 207 -30.01 -2.94 1.46
CA ARG A 207 -31.04 -3.85 2.00
C ARG A 207 -30.77 -5.31 1.63
N PRO A 208 -31.17 -6.29 2.46
CA PRO A 208 -30.75 -7.69 2.34
C PRO A 208 -31.58 -8.56 1.38
N SER A 209 -32.40 -7.97 0.50
CA SER A 209 -33.43 -8.72 -0.24
C SER A 209 -33.48 -8.40 -1.74
N CYS A 210 -32.34 -8.27 -2.41
CA CYS A 210 -32.33 -8.28 -3.87
C CYS A 210 -32.47 -9.73 -4.35
N GLN A 211 -33.68 -10.16 -4.74
CA GLN A 211 -33.86 -11.34 -5.58
C GLN A 211 -33.98 -10.88 -7.02
N LEU A 212 -33.20 -11.47 -7.93
CA LEU A 212 -33.33 -11.18 -9.34
C LEU A 212 -34.56 -11.90 -9.92
N PRO A 213 -35.24 -11.31 -10.92
CA PRO A 213 -36.25 -12.03 -11.68
C PRO A 213 -35.58 -13.11 -12.54
N PHE A 214 -36.12 -14.32 -12.48
CA PHE A 214 -35.62 -15.47 -13.24
C PHE A 214 -36.70 -16.01 -14.17
N VAL A 215 -36.38 -16.16 -15.44
CA VAL A 215 -37.14 -17.00 -16.37
C VAL A 215 -36.62 -18.43 -16.26
N LEU A 216 -37.50 -19.37 -15.92
CA LEU A 216 -37.13 -20.76 -15.62
C LEU A 216 -37.37 -21.74 -16.78
N THR A 217 -37.91 -21.25 -17.91
CA THR A 217 -38.30 -22.06 -19.06
C THR A 217 -37.76 -21.46 -20.36
N GLY A 218 -37.44 -22.31 -21.33
CA GLY A 218 -36.89 -21.91 -22.63
C GLY A 218 -35.44 -22.34 -22.83
N ASP A 219 -34.81 -21.84 -23.89
CA ASP A 219 -33.43 -22.16 -24.22
C ASP A 219 -32.46 -21.49 -23.23
N VAL A 220 -31.50 -22.26 -22.73
CA VAL A 220 -30.52 -21.79 -21.74
C VAL A 220 -29.43 -20.98 -22.45
N ALA A 221 -29.26 -19.71 -22.07
CA ALA A 221 -28.16 -18.89 -22.52
C ALA A 221 -26.88 -19.22 -21.73
N VAL A 222 -25.79 -19.51 -22.45
CA VAL A 222 -24.54 -20.01 -21.86
C VAL A 222 -23.45 -18.94 -21.90
N PHE A 223 -22.89 -18.65 -20.74
CA PHE A 223 -21.78 -17.72 -20.54
C PHE A 223 -20.53 -18.48 -20.08
N ARG A 224 -19.35 -17.95 -20.42
CA ARG A 224 -18.08 -18.55 -20.02
C ARG A 224 -17.15 -17.48 -19.47
N LEU A 225 -16.56 -17.77 -18.32
CA LEU A 225 -15.44 -17.00 -17.78
C LEU A 225 -14.16 -17.79 -18.00
N GLU A 226 -13.16 -17.10 -18.55
CA GLU A 226 -11.80 -17.64 -18.60
C GLU A 226 -11.20 -17.65 -17.20
N ASP A 227 -10.24 -18.54 -16.99
CA ASP A 227 -9.49 -18.55 -15.73
C ASP A 227 -8.67 -17.27 -15.58
N PRO A 228 -8.55 -16.75 -14.35
CA PRO A 228 -7.77 -15.56 -14.11
C PRO A 228 -6.31 -15.81 -14.52
N PRO A 229 -5.63 -14.83 -15.14
CA PRO A 229 -4.24 -14.96 -15.56
C PRO A 229 -3.29 -15.15 -14.37
N LEU A 230 -3.75 -14.80 -13.15
CA LEU A 230 -3.04 -14.98 -11.88
C LEU A 230 -4.04 -15.48 -10.82
N LYS A 231 -3.62 -16.44 -10.00
CA LYS A 231 -4.42 -16.95 -8.87
C LYS A 231 -4.04 -16.21 -7.59
N GLY A 232 -5.02 -15.82 -6.77
CA GLY A 232 -4.81 -15.18 -5.48
C GLY A 232 -4.65 -13.67 -5.52
N TYR A 233 -5.17 -12.98 -6.54
CA TYR A 233 -5.20 -11.51 -6.63
C TYR A 233 -6.46 -10.96 -5.94
N VAL A 234 -6.78 -11.50 -4.75
CA VAL A 234 -7.90 -11.03 -3.93
C VAL A 234 -7.33 -10.16 -2.81
N TYR A 235 -7.93 -8.98 -2.63
CA TYR A 235 -7.60 -8.13 -1.50
C TYR A 235 -7.85 -8.86 -0.16
N PRO A 236 -6.92 -8.79 0.82
CA PRO A 236 -5.67 -8.03 0.81
C PRO A 236 -4.56 -8.71 0.00
N PHE A 237 -3.83 -7.93 -0.80
CA PHE A 237 -2.72 -8.43 -1.62
C PHE A 237 -1.63 -9.04 -0.73
N THR A 238 -1.32 -10.32 -0.95
CA THR A 238 -0.33 -11.08 -0.16
C THR A 238 1.07 -11.07 -0.77
N CYS A 239 1.22 -10.56 -2.00
CA CYS A 239 2.50 -10.49 -2.71
C CYS A 239 2.57 -9.27 -3.63
N SER A 240 3.79 -8.75 -3.84
CA SER A 240 4.09 -7.74 -4.87
C SER A 240 4.11 -8.41 -6.25
N LEU A 241 3.54 -7.76 -7.28
CA LEU A 241 3.41 -8.32 -8.62
C LEU A 241 3.91 -7.35 -9.71
N PRO A 242 4.50 -7.85 -10.81
CA PRO A 242 4.89 -7.02 -11.95
C PRO A 242 3.69 -6.28 -12.57
N LEU A 243 3.89 -5.04 -13.02
CA LEU A 243 2.85 -4.19 -13.62
C LEU A 243 2.12 -4.88 -14.79
N ALA A 244 2.85 -5.61 -15.64
CA ALA A 244 2.26 -6.35 -16.76
C ALA A 244 1.27 -7.44 -16.29
N ALA A 245 1.57 -8.07 -15.15
CA ALA A 245 0.76 -9.11 -14.55
C ALA A 245 -0.51 -8.50 -13.91
N ALA A 246 -0.37 -7.38 -13.20
CA ALA A 246 -1.49 -6.61 -12.65
C ALA A 246 -2.41 -6.04 -13.75
N SER A 247 -1.84 -5.45 -14.80
CA SER A 247 -2.61 -4.97 -15.96
C SER A 247 -3.34 -6.10 -16.70
N GLY A 248 -2.71 -7.28 -16.80
CA GLY A 248 -3.34 -8.47 -17.37
C GLY A 248 -4.54 -8.93 -16.54
N PHE A 249 -4.39 -8.95 -15.20
CA PHE A 249 -5.47 -9.26 -14.29
C PHE A 249 -6.62 -8.24 -14.36
N MET A 250 -6.32 -6.93 -14.36
CA MET A 250 -7.36 -5.89 -14.43
C MET A 250 -8.20 -6.00 -15.70
N ARG A 251 -7.57 -6.24 -16.86
CA ARG A 251 -8.31 -6.48 -18.11
C ARG A 251 -9.20 -7.71 -18.04
N TRP A 252 -8.71 -8.79 -17.43
CA TRP A 252 -9.51 -9.99 -17.21
C TRP A 252 -10.67 -9.72 -16.25
N PHE A 253 -10.45 -8.96 -15.18
CA PHE A 253 -11.47 -8.62 -14.19
C PHE A 253 -12.59 -7.77 -14.79
N GLU A 254 -12.23 -6.72 -15.54
CA GLU A 254 -13.20 -5.88 -16.27
C GLU A 254 -14.05 -6.71 -17.24
N ALA A 255 -13.40 -7.51 -18.10
CA ALA A 255 -14.09 -8.39 -19.04
C ALA A 255 -15.00 -9.41 -18.31
N SER A 256 -14.57 -9.91 -17.15
CA SER A 256 -15.36 -10.83 -16.34
C SER A 256 -16.58 -10.15 -15.72
N CYS A 257 -16.45 -8.90 -15.25
CA CYS A 257 -17.57 -8.11 -14.76
C CYS A 257 -18.60 -7.85 -15.86
N ASP A 258 -18.18 -7.57 -17.09
CA ASP A 258 -19.09 -7.42 -18.23
C ASP A 258 -19.87 -8.72 -18.51
N VAL A 259 -19.20 -9.87 -18.46
CA VAL A 259 -19.85 -11.19 -18.60
C VAL A 259 -20.87 -11.42 -17.47
N LEU A 260 -20.52 -11.11 -16.21
CA LEU A 260 -21.43 -11.25 -15.08
C LEU A 260 -22.64 -10.31 -15.17
N GLY A 261 -22.42 -9.08 -15.64
CA GLY A 261 -23.49 -8.11 -15.88
C GLY A 261 -24.46 -8.60 -16.96
N ALA A 262 -23.93 -9.05 -18.09
CA ALA A 262 -24.73 -9.64 -19.16
C ALA A 262 -25.48 -10.90 -18.71
N PHE A 263 -24.83 -11.77 -17.94
CA PHE A 263 -25.43 -12.96 -17.34
C PHE A 263 -26.62 -12.62 -16.43
N ALA A 264 -26.44 -11.67 -15.50
CA ALA A 264 -27.48 -11.23 -14.58
C ALA A 264 -28.63 -10.50 -15.30
N GLN A 265 -28.33 -9.70 -16.32
CA GLN A 265 -29.37 -9.02 -17.11
C GLN A 265 -30.17 -10.01 -17.96
N THR A 266 -29.50 -11.02 -18.52
CA THR A 266 -30.14 -12.04 -19.38
C THR A 266 -31.05 -12.96 -18.57
N SER A 267 -30.79 -13.16 -17.27
CA SER A 267 -31.60 -14.03 -16.41
C SER A 267 -33.07 -13.57 -16.28
N ALA A 268 -33.32 -12.29 -16.52
CA ALA A 268 -34.67 -11.72 -16.53
C ALA A 268 -35.52 -12.15 -17.75
N ALA A 269 -34.89 -12.66 -18.80
CA ALA A 269 -35.54 -13.03 -20.06
C ALA A 269 -35.36 -14.50 -20.46
N HIS A 270 -34.26 -15.13 -20.04
CA HIS A 270 -33.94 -16.53 -20.37
C HIS A 270 -33.34 -17.26 -19.16
N PRO A 271 -33.46 -18.59 -19.08
CA PRO A 271 -32.60 -19.38 -18.19
C PRO A 271 -31.12 -19.16 -18.57
N VAL A 272 -30.23 -19.10 -17.59
CA VAL A 272 -28.81 -18.81 -17.83
C VAL A 272 -27.90 -19.80 -17.10
N SER A 273 -26.78 -20.15 -17.74
CA SER A 273 -25.72 -20.98 -17.17
C SER A 273 -24.36 -20.32 -17.41
N LEU A 274 -23.60 -20.09 -16.34
CA LEU A 274 -22.26 -19.55 -16.36
C LEU A 274 -21.25 -20.67 -16.06
N HIS A 275 -20.37 -20.94 -17.01
CA HIS A 275 -19.23 -21.83 -16.81
C HIS A 275 -18.03 -21.03 -16.31
N ALA A 276 -17.57 -21.34 -15.11
CA ALA A 276 -16.44 -20.69 -14.48
C ALA A 276 -15.77 -21.67 -13.50
N SER A 277 -14.45 -21.60 -13.37
CA SER A 277 -13.76 -22.36 -12.33
C SER A 277 -14.06 -21.79 -10.94
N ALA A 278 -13.86 -22.62 -9.90
CA ALA A 278 -13.98 -22.15 -8.53
C ALA A 278 -12.97 -21.03 -8.20
N ALA A 279 -11.79 -21.04 -8.84
CA ALA A 279 -10.80 -19.98 -8.69
C ALA A 279 -11.30 -18.67 -9.31
N ALA A 280 -11.81 -18.71 -10.55
CA ALA A 280 -12.36 -17.53 -11.21
C ALA A 280 -13.50 -16.88 -10.41
N LEU A 281 -14.39 -17.68 -9.83
CA LEU A 281 -15.47 -17.16 -8.98
C LEU A 281 -14.95 -16.55 -7.67
N ALA A 282 -13.92 -17.14 -7.06
CA ALA A 282 -13.33 -16.61 -5.83
C ALA A 282 -12.62 -15.25 -6.05
N GLU A 283 -11.99 -15.06 -7.21
CA GLU A 283 -11.34 -13.79 -7.58
C GLU A 283 -12.33 -12.67 -7.90
N LEU A 284 -13.60 -13.00 -8.14
CA LEU A 284 -14.67 -12.05 -8.46
C LEU A 284 -15.54 -11.69 -7.25
N GLU A 285 -15.11 -12.01 -6.03
CA GLU A 285 -15.75 -11.49 -4.82
C GLU A 285 -15.68 -9.94 -4.78
N PRO A 286 -16.75 -9.23 -4.37
CA PRO A 286 -17.98 -9.74 -3.77
C PRO A 286 -19.10 -10.10 -4.77
N ALA A 287 -18.87 -9.99 -6.08
CA ALA A 287 -19.91 -10.12 -7.11
C ALA A 287 -20.47 -11.55 -7.19
N SER A 288 -19.62 -12.56 -7.10
CA SER A 288 -20.00 -13.98 -7.00
C SER A 288 -20.94 -14.24 -5.82
N ALA A 289 -20.60 -13.78 -4.61
CA ALA A 289 -21.47 -13.92 -3.44
C ALA A 289 -22.77 -13.11 -3.58
N TRP A 290 -22.73 -11.95 -4.26
CA TRP A 290 -23.94 -11.20 -4.56
C TRP A 290 -24.88 -11.98 -5.48
N LEU A 291 -24.39 -12.62 -6.53
CA LEU A 291 -25.21 -13.45 -7.44
C LEU A 291 -25.88 -14.60 -6.68
N LEU A 292 -25.16 -15.26 -5.79
CA LEU A 292 -25.74 -16.33 -4.95
C LEU A 292 -26.85 -15.80 -4.04
N ARG A 293 -26.63 -14.65 -3.39
CA ARG A 293 -27.69 -13.98 -2.59
C ARG A 293 -28.87 -13.53 -3.44
N ALA A 294 -28.61 -13.21 -4.71
CA ALA A 294 -29.63 -12.81 -5.67
C ALA A 294 -30.51 -13.95 -6.18
N GLY A 295 -30.17 -15.21 -5.84
CA GLY A 295 -30.97 -16.40 -6.13
C GLY A 295 -30.38 -17.34 -7.18
N PHE A 296 -29.18 -17.07 -7.69
CA PHE A 296 -28.46 -18.02 -8.55
C PHE A 296 -27.98 -19.24 -7.75
N VAL A 297 -27.87 -20.39 -8.41
CA VAL A 297 -27.47 -21.67 -7.81
C VAL A 297 -26.06 -22.04 -8.24
N GLN A 298 -25.22 -22.39 -7.27
CA GLN A 298 -23.87 -22.91 -7.55
C GLN A 298 -23.91 -24.36 -8.03
N THR A 299 -23.12 -24.67 -9.04
CA THR A 299 -22.94 -26.01 -9.62
C THR A 299 -21.47 -26.39 -9.63
N ALA A 300 -21.16 -27.64 -9.98
CA ALA A 300 -19.79 -28.11 -10.11
C ALA A 300 -18.99 -27.36 -11.20
N SER A 301 -19.67 -26.71 -12.16
CA SER A 301 -19.05 -26.03 -13.29
C SER A 301 -19.24 -24.50 -13.30
N GLY A 302 -19.81 -23.91 -12.24
CA GLY A 302 -20.04 -22.47 -12.14
C GLY A 302 -21.39 -22.10 -11.51
N LEU A 303 -22.14 -21.16 -12.09
CA LEU A 303 -23.42 -20.65 -11.58
C LEU A 303 -24.55 -20.84 -12.60
N ARG A 304 -25.80 -20.98 -12.15
CA ARG A 304 -26.96 -21.03 -13.05
C ARG A 304 -28.22 -20.44 -12.43
N SER A 305 -29.20 -20.07 -13.26
CA SER A 305 -30.53 -19.70 -12.77
C SER A 305 -31.21 -20.89 -12.06
N PRO A 306 -32.04 -20.63 -11.03
CA PRO A 306 -32.79 -21.70 -10.36
C PRO A 306 -33.65 -22.49 -11.36
N GLY A 307 -33.88 -23.78 -11.12
CA GLY A 307 -34.78 -24.61 -11.95
C GLY A 307 -34.25 -25.05 -13.33
N SER A 308 -33.10 -24.53 -13.78
CA SER A 308 -32.34 -25.08 -14.93
C SER A 308 -31.41 -26.22 -14.51
#